data_AF-A0A5N8XHB4-F1
#
_entry.id   AF-A0A5N8XHB4-F1
#
_cell.length_a   1.000
_cell.length_b   1.000
_cell.length_c   1.000
_cell.angle_alpha   90.00
_cell.angle_beta   90.00
_cell.angle_gamma   90.00
#
_symmetry.space_group_name_H-M   'P 1'
#
loop_
_entity.id
_entity.type
_entity.pdbx_description
1 polymer ?
#
loop_
_entity_poly.entity_id
_entity_poly.type
_entity_poly.pdbx_seq_one_letter_code
_entity_poly.pdbx_strand_id
1 'polypeptide(L)'
;MSSPLAGAAGRHLTAAAEHPQGLLPIGIGDGILEQILSNGFARPVPERSIPAQKPAGHPSARDHGSMAGRQHPHAGAAGGTSSSADEDVPHGGRFVITDTGFLALLSDSQRRALTSAEPNGQLPSTVAWQTYGKLAKFRLVHFLDDDGNSHPDDGDTGVGRPPRRPYLTELGRSVATSATANG
;
A
#
# COMPACT_ATOMS: atom_id res chain seq x y z
N MET A 1 10.36 21.48 -10.96
CA MET A 1 10.70 20.13 -11.45
C MET A 1 10.67 19.19 -10.26
N SER A 2 9.54 18.52 -10.01
CA SER A 2 9.42 17.59 -8.88
C SER A 2 9.98 16.23 -9.29
N SER A 3 11.24 15.99 -8.92
CA SER A 3 11.90 14.69 -9.12
C SER A 3 11.13 13.61 -8.35
N PRO A 4 11.01 12.38 -8.90
CA PRO A 4 10.48 11.26 -8.13
C PRO A 4 11.27 11.09 -6.84
N LEU A 5 10.58 10.80 -5.74
CA LEU A 5 11.18 10.71 -4.41
C LEU A 5 12.37 9.74 -4.43
N ALA A 6 13.60 10.26 -4.40
CA ALA A 6 14.82 9.46 -4.46
C ALA A 6 15.23 8.99 -3.05
N GLY A 7 15.90 7.84 -2.96
CA GLY A 7 16.45 7.32 -1.71
C GLY A 7 15.57 6.28 -1.01
N ALA A 8 15.79 6.07 0.29
CA ALA A 8 15.15 4.99 1.04
C ALA A 8 13.63 5.14 1.15
N ALA A 9 13.13 6.36 1.38
CA ALA A 9 11.70 6.65 1.41
C ALA A 9 10.99 6.26 0.11
N GLY A 10 11.59 6.59 -1.05
CA GLY A 10 11.04 6.23 -2.36
C GLY A 10 10.96 4.72 -2.58
N ARG A 11 11.93 3.94 -2.08
CA ARG A 11 11.89 2.47 -2.17
C ARG A 11 10.74 1.87 -1.35
N HIS A 12 10.54 2.36 -0.13
CA HIS A 12 9.45 1.87 0.72
C HIS A 12 8.07 2.25 0.18
N LEU A 13 7.93 3.47 -0.37
CA LEU A 13 6.71 3.89 -1.05
C LEU A 13 6.46 3.08 -2.33
N THR A 14 7.50 2.77 -3.10
CA THR A 14 7.37 1.90 -4.28
C THR A 14 6.88 0.51 -3.88
N ALA A 15 7.47 -0.09 -2.84
CA ALA A 15 7.01 -1.38 -2.31
C ALA A 15 5.55 -1.31 -1.81
N ALA A 16 5.16 -0.21 -1.18
CA ALA A 16 3.78 0.01 -0.76
C ALA A 16 2.82 0.12 -1.96
N ALA A 17 3.20 0.87 -2.99
CA ALA A 17 2.41 1.04 -4.21
C ALA A 17 2.18 -0.27 -4.98
N GLU A 18 3.15 -1.18 -4.93
CA GLU A 18 3.05 -2.52 -5.52
C GLU A 18 2.30 -3.52 -4.61
N HIS A 19 2.12 -3.22 -3.33
CA HIS A 19 1.43 -4.09 -2.39
C HIS A 19 -0.09 -4.15 -2.68
N PRO A 20 -0.74 -5.33 -2.64
CA PRO A 20 -2.19 -5.47 -2.89
C PRO A 20 -3.09 -4.63 -1.97
N GLN A 21 -2.58 -4.24 -0.81
CA GLN A 21 -3.29 -3.40 0.17
C GLN A 21 -2.67 -2.01 0.31
N GLY A 22 -1.67 -1.64 -0.48
CA GLY A 22 -1.00 -0.34 -0.35
C GLY A 22 -0.12 -0.22 0.91
N LEU A 23 0.24 -1.34 1.55
CA LEU A 23 0.86 -1.33 2.86
C LEU A 23 2.35 -1.06 2.78
N LEU A 24 2.84 -0.20 3.66
CA LEU A 24 4.27 0.02 3.83
C LEU A 24 4.94 -1.24 4.39
N PRO A 25 6.18 -1.55 3.97
CA PRO A 25 6.97 -2.62 4.56
C PRO A 25 7.10 -2.49 6.07
N ILE A 26 7.20 -3.62 6.76
CA ILE A 26 7.52 -3.66 8.20
C ILE A 26 9.03 -3.41 8.35
N GLY A 27 9.43 -2.69 9.41
CA GLY A 27 10.85 -2.44 9.72
C GLY A 27 11.48 -1.28 8.95
N ILE A 28 10.68 -0.29 8.56
CA ILE A 28 11.20 1.00 8.07
C ILE A 28 11.84 1.72 9.26
N GLY A 29 13.07 2.22 9.11
CA GLY A 29 13.73 2.99 10.17
C GLY A 29 12.96 4.28 10.49
N ASP A 30 12.89 4.64 11.77
CA ASP A 30 12.00 5.68 12.28
C ASP A 30 12.13 7.02 11.55
N GLY A 31 13.36 7.48 11.29
CA GLY A 31 13.56 8.74 10.56
C GLY A 31 13.01 8.73 9.11
N ILE A 32 12.99 7.56 8.46
CA ILE A 32 12.40 7.43 7.12
C ILE A 32 10.87 7.39 7.22
N LEU A 33 10.33 6.68 8.22
CA LEU A 33 8.90 6.61 8.44
C LEU A 33 8.33 7.99 8.81
N GLU A 34 8.97 8.71 9.72
CA GLU A 34 8.62 10.08 10.10
C GLU A 34 8.66 11.00 8.88
N GLN A 35 9.69 10.89 8.02
CA GLN A 35 9.75 11.64 6.78
C GLN A 35 8.55 11.32 5.86
N ILE A 36 8.21 10.05 5.67
CA ILE A 36 7.08 9.63 4.83
C ILE A 36 5.75 10.20 5.38
N LEU A 37 5.54 10.13 6.69
CA LEU A 37 4.32 10.60 7.35
C LEU A 37 4.21 12.13 7.34
N SER A 38 5.30 12.83 7.62
CA SER A 38 5.35 14.30 7.66
C SER A 38 5.07 14.93 6.31
N ASN A 39 5.46 14.26 5.22
CA ASN A 39 5.14 14.68 3.85
C ASN A 39 3.74 14.23 3.39
N GLY A 40 2.98 13.54 4.23
CA GLY A 40 1.64 13.05 3.92
C GLY A 40 1.60 11.91 2.89
N PHE A 41 2.73 11.22 2.64
CA PHE A 41 2.82 10.15 1.65
C PHE A 41 2.24 8.82 2.14
N ALA A 42 2.10 8.65 3.45
CA ALA A 42 1.42 7.52 4.05
C ALA A 42 0.55 7.98 5.22
N ARG A 43 -0.37 7.13 5.63
CA ARG A 43 -1.20 7.34 6.82
C ARG A 43 -1.33 6.04 7.62
N PRO A 44 -1.53 6.12 8.95
CA PRO A 44 -1.82 4.94 9.75
C PRO A 44 -3.13 4.29 9.28
N VAL A 45 -3.14 2.96 9.22
CA VAL A 45 -4.36 2.18 9.03
C VAL A 45 -5.08 2.14 10.39
N PRO A 46 -6.31 2.66 10.50
CA PRO A 46 -7.07 2.50 11.74
C PRO A 46 -7.28 1.01 11.99
N GLU A 47 -6.99 0.53 13.21
CA GLU A 47 -7.07 -0.90 13.59
C GLU A 47 -8.42 -1.55 13.25
N ARG A 48 -9.49 -0.75 13.18
CA ARG A 48 -10.86 -1.20 12.82
C ARG A 48 -11.03 -1.58 11.35
N SER A 49 -10.05 -1.30 10.48
CA SER A 49 -10.10 -1.61 9.04
C SER A 49 -9.29 -2.84 8.65
N ILE A 50 -8.70 -3.54 9.62
CA ILE A 50 -8.02 -4.82 9.37
C ILE A 50 -9.10 -5.90 9.44
N PRO A 51 -9.56 -6.50 8.32
CA PRO A 51 -10.34 -7.73 8.42
C PRO A 51 -9.47 -8.72 9.19
N ALA A 52 -10.00 -9.25 10.29
CA ALA A 52 -9.32 -10.24 11.10
C ALA A 52 -8.66 -11.25 10.16
N GLN A 53 -7.33 -11.29 10.13
CA GLN A 53 -6.65 -12.38 9.45
C GLN A 53 -7.12 -13.62 10.18
N LYS A 54 -8.06 -14.36 9.57
CA LYS A 54 -8.55 -15.63 10.10
C LYS A 54 -7.28 -16.45 10.32
N PRO A 55 -6.90 -16.75 11.58
CA PRO A 55 -5.71 -17.53 11.82
C PRO A 55 -5.91 -18.83 11.05
N ALA A 56 -5.02 -19.09 10.09
CA ALA A 56 -4.96 -20.37 9.41
C ALA A 56 -4.93 -21.42 10.51
N GLY A 57 -5.93 -22.30 10.50
CA GLY A 57 -6.24 -23.19 11.60
C GLY A 57 -4.98 -23.84 12.16
N HIS A 58 -4.70 -23.60 13.43
CA HIS A 58 -3.85 -24.49 14.19
C HIS A 58 -4.44 -25.88 14.06
N PRO A 59 -3.71 -26.90 13.57
CA PRO A 59 -4.12 -28.27 13.80
C PRO A 59 -4.10 -28.47 15.32
N SER A 60 -5.29 -28.61 15.90
CA SER A 60 -5.46 -29.01 17.30
C SER A 60 -4.76 -30.34 17.51
N ALA A 61 -3.56 -30.27 18.08
CA ALA A 61 -2.88 -31.41 18.63
C ALA A 61 -3.65 -31.85 19.89
N ARG A 62 -4.30 -33.00 19.77
CA ARG A 62 -4.61 -33.99 20.81
C ARG A 62 -4.66 -33.47 22.25
N ASP A 63 -5.89 -33.34 22.76
CA ASP A 63 -6.16 -33.48 24.18
C ASP A 63 -6.33 -34.97 24.54
N HIS A 64 -6.00 -35.30 25.79
CA HIS A 64 -6.29 -36.50 26.60
C HIS A 64 -5.03 -37.03 27.32
N GLY A 65 -4.85 -36.64 28.59
CA GLY A 65 -4.01 -37.44 29.49
C GLY A 65 -3.53 -36.83 30.81
N SER A 66 -4.45 -36.48 31.71
CA SER A 66 -4.39 -36.78 33.16
C SER A 66 -3.30 -36.21 34.10
N MET A 67 -3.80 -35.46 35.11
CA MET A 67 -3.56 -35.57 36.56
C MET A 67 -2.13 -35.39 37.14
N ALA A 68 -1.94 -34.29 37.89
CA ALA A 68 -1.77 -34.29 39.37
C ALA A 68 -0.94 -33.08 39.89
N GLY A 69 -1.36 -32.49 41.02
CA GLY A 69 -0.40 -32.06 42.05
C GLY A 69 -0.33 -30.58 42.47
N ARG A 70 -1.12 -30.23 43.49
CA ARG A 70 -0.80 -29.44 44.72
C ARG A 70 -0.20 -28.00 44.70
N GLN A 71 -1.02 -27.08 45.23
CA GLN A 71 -0.85 -26.22 46.44
C GLN A 71 0.23 -25.09 46.53
N HIS A 72 -0.25 -23.82 46.51
CA HIS A 72 -0.09 -22.65 47.44
C HIS A 72 1.31 -22.18 47.97
N PRO A 73 1.44 -21.02 48.68
CA PRO A 73 1.24 -19.59 48.31
C PRO A 73 2.40 -18.67 48.86
N HIS A 74 2.17 -17.35 48.96
CA HIS A 74 2.94 -16.24 49.60
C HIS A 74 3.83 -15.40 48.67
N ALA A 75 4.08 -14.10 48.86
CA ALA A 75 3.45 -12.97 49.59
C ALA A 75 4.34 -11.73 49.33
N GLY A 76 3.75 -10.52 49.34
CA GLY A 76 4.42 -9.22 49.55
C GLY A 76 5.02 -8.56 48.30
N ALA A 77 5.18 -7.24 48.21
CA ALA A 77 4.69 -6.08 48.95
C ALA A 77 5.16 -4.83 48.17
N ALA A 78 4.38 -3.75 48.26
CA ALA A 78 4.77 -2.33 48.25
C ALA A 78 5.59 -1.71 47.08
N GLY A 79 4.98 -0.66 46.51
CA GLY A 79 5.57 0.69 46.50
C GLY A 79 6.34 1.17 45.25
N GLY A 80 6.01 2.38 44.79
CA GLY A 80 6.79 3.18 43.81
C GLY A 80 5.92 3.79 42.73
N THR A 81 5.19 4.87 43.00
CA THR A 81 5.53 6.25 42.58
C THR A 81 5.83 6.43 41.09
N SER A 82 4.95 7.24 40.49
CA SER A 82 5.05 8.00 39.24
C SER A 82 6.43 8.09 38.58
N SER A 83 6.49 7.74 37.30
CA SER A 83 7.36 8.41 36.35
C SER A 83 6.60 8.55 35.03
N SER A 84 6.08 9.75 34.82
CA SER A 84 5.92 10.31 33.49
C SER A 84 7.31 10.39 32.87
N ALA A 85 7.60 9.54 31.90
CA ALA A 85 8.70 9.73 30.97
C ALA A 85 8.31 9.01 29.67
N ASP A 86 8.20 9.82 28.63
CA ASP A 86 8.29 9.48 27.21
C ASP A 86 7.31 8.48 26.61
N GLU A 87 6.65 8.96 25.55
CA GLU A 87 5.82 8.20 24.62
C GLU A 87 6.62 7.05 24.00
N ASP A 88 6.56 5.87 24.60
CA ASP A 88 6.80 4.62 23.88
C ASP A 88 5.58 4.39 22.98
N VAL A 89 5.56 5.06 21.82
CA VAL A 89 4.64 4.70 20.75
C VAL A 89 5.17 3.38 20.18
N PRO A 90 4.50 2.23 20.39
CA PRO A 90 4.87 1.05 19.64
C PRO A 90 4.59 1.36 18.18
N HIS A 91 5.64 1.51 17.37
CA HIS A 91 5.52 1.64 15.91
C HIS A 91 5.16 0.27 15.27
N GLY A 92 4.23 -0.47 15.89
CA GLY A 92 3.59 -1.68 15.38
C GLY A 92 2.38 -1.39 14.50
N GLY A 93 2.07 -0.11 14.25
CA GLY A 93 0.99 0.31 13.36
C GLY A 93 1.27 -0.05 11.90
N ARG A 94 0.26 -0.56 11.19
CA ARG A 94 0.34 -0.71 9.73
C ARG A 94 0.07 0.63 9.08
N PHE A 95 0.87 1.01 8.09
CA PHE A 95 0.69 2.25 7.34
C PHE A 95 0.31 1.93 5.90
N VAL A 96 -0.53 2.78 5.30
CA VAL A 96 -0.96 2.68 3.90
C VAL A 96 -0.54 3.92 3.13
N ILE A 97 -0.05 3.73 1.90
CA ILE A 97 0.28 4.82 0.98
C ILE A 97 -0.98 5.64 0.64
N THR A 98 -0.83 6.96 0.56
CA THR A 98 -1.89 7.90 0.19
C THR A 98 -1.84 8.25 -1.30
N ASP A 99 -2.89 8.91 -1.81
CA ASP A 99 -2.87 9.47 -3.16
C ASP A 99 -1.68 10.41 -3.38
N THR A 100 -1.34 11.25 -2.39
CA THR A 100 -0.15 12.10 -2.40
C THR A 100 1.13 11.27 -2.50
N GLY A 101 1.21 10.15 -1.78
CA GLY A 101 2.32 9.20 -1.87
C GLY A 101 2.46 8.58 -3.26
N PHE A 102 1.35 8.18 -3.89
CA PHE A 102 1.36 7.72 -5.29
C PHE A 102 1.87 8.83 -6.22
N LEU A 103 1.33 10.05 -6.11
CA LEU A 103 1.74 11.17 -6.97
C LEU A 103 3.24 11.52 -6.84
N ALA A 104 3.83 11.33 -5.65
CA ALA A 104 5.25 11.54 -5.40
C ALA A 104 6.15 10.49 -6.10
N LEU A 105 5.62 9.31 -6.42
CA LEU A 105 6.33 8.25 -7.17
C LEU A 105 6.23 8.41 -8.69
N LEU A 106 5.19 9.11 -9.17
CA LEU A 106 4.94 9.26 -10.59
C LEU A 106 5.80 10.37 -11.20
N SER A 107 6.32 10.09 -12.39
CA SER A 107 6.90 11.11 -13.27
C SER A 107 5.82 12.05 -13.82
N ASP A 108 6.23 13.21 -14.34
CA ASP A 108 5.30 14.16 -14.98
C ASP A 108 4.50 13.54 -16.12
N SER A 109 5.13 12.71 -16.95
CA SER A 109 4.45 12.01 -18.05
C SER A 109 3.40 11.02 -17.54
N GLN A 110 3.68 10.32 -16.43
CA GLN A 110 2.72 9.41 -15.79
C GLN A 110 1.54 10.17 -15.18
N ARG A 111 1.80 11.28 -14.47
CA ARG A 111 0.76 12.13 -13.92
C ARG A 111 -0.15 12.67 -15.02
N ARG A 112 0.43 13.20 -16.09
CA ARG A 112 -0.32 13.68 -17.26
C ARG A 112 -1.18 12.56 -17.87
N ALA A 113 -0.63 11.36 -18.03
CA ALA A 113 -1.37 10.22 -18.55
C ALA A 113 -2.60 9.86 -17.71
N LEU A 114 -2.49 9.91 -16.37
CA LEU A 114 -3.64 9.69 -15.46
C LEU A 114 -4.71 10.77 -15.61
N THR A 115 -4.32 12.04 -15.69
CA THR A 115 -5.25 13.17 -15.80
C THR A 115 -5.86 13.35 -17.19
N SER A 116 -5.27 12.72 -18.21
CA SER A 116 -5.78 12.74 -19.60
C SER A 116 -6.68 11.55 -19.93
N ALA A 117 -7.07 10.75 -18.94
CA ALA A 117 -8.02 9.67 -19.15
C ALA A 117 -9.38 10.22 -19.59
N GLU A 118 -10.02 9.51 -20.51
CA GLU A 118 -11.37 9.79 -20.97
C GLU A 118 -12.39 9.64 -19.81
N PRO A 119 -13.60 10.19 -19.91
CA PRO A 119 -14.62 10.08 -18.85
C PRO A 119 -15.00 8.64 -18.47
N ASN A 120 -14.86 7.69 -19.41
CA ASN A 120 -15.06 6.27 -19.16
C ASN A 120 -13.86 5.61 -18.42
N GLY A 121 -12.79 6.36 -18.16
CA GLY A 121 -11.54 5.91 -17.55
C GLY A 121 -10.52 5.36 -18.53
N GLN A 122 -10.78 5.34 -19.84
CA GLN A 122 -9.83 4.85 -20.83
C GLN A 122 -8.64 5.80 -20.96
N LEU A 123 -7.42 5.26 -20.95
CA LEU A 123 -6.23 6.09 -21.17
C LEU A 123 -5.99 6.32 -22.68
N PRO A 124 -5.54 7.53 -23.06
CA PRO A 124 -5.37 7.89 -24.46
C PRO A 124 -4.17 7.19 -25.08
N SER A 125 -4.35 6.52 -26.21
CA SER A 125 -3.32 5.72 -26.92
C SER A 125 -2.07 6.48 -27.41
N THR A 126 -1.99 7.79 -27.16
CA THR A 126 -0.84 8.64 -27.48
C THR A 126 0.28 8.53 -26.44
N VAL A 127 -0.01 7.98 -25.26
CA VAL A 127 0.99 7.79 -24.21
C VAL A 127 1.82 6.53 -24.50
N ALA A 128 3.14 6.63 -24.29
CA ALA A 128 4.05 5.50 -24.49
C ALA A 128 3.66 4.30 -23.61
N TRP A 129 3.64 3.09 -24.19
CA TRP A 129 3.15 1.87 -23.55
C TRP A 129 3.86 1.51 -22.25
N GLN A 130 5.18 1.77 -22.18
CA GLN A 130 5.98 1.60 -20.96
C GLN A 130 5.42 2.38 -19.76
N THR A 131 4.73 3.51 -20.02
CA THR A 131 4.04 4.31 -19.02
C THR A 131 2.87 3.52 -18.42
N TYR A 132 2.05 2.88 -19.25
CA TYR A 132 0.93 2.06 -18.78
C TYR A 132 1.41 0.86 -17.99
N GLY A 133 2.46 0.17 -18.44
CA GLY A 133 3.04 -0.95 -17.72
C GLY A 133 3.47 -0.57 -16.29
N LYS A 134 4.08 0.61 -16.13
CA LYS A 134 4.42 1.13 -14.78
C LYS A 134 3.20 1.52 -13.96
N LEU A 135 2.19 2.14 -14.56
CA LEU A 135 0.94 2.48 -13.86
C LEU A 135 0.16 1.22 -13.44
N ALA A 136 0.22 0.16 -14.24
CA ALA A 136 -0.37 -1.14 -13.93
C ALA A 136 0.34 -1.84 -12.77
N LYS A 137 1.68 -1.73 -12.67
CA LYS A 137 2.42 -2.22 -11.49
C LYS A 137 1.96 -1.55 -10.19
N PHE A 138 1.61 -0.27 -10.25
CA PHE A 138 1.02 0.48 -9.12
C PHE A 138 -0.49 0.30 -9.00
N ARG A 139 -1.09 -0.57 -9.82
CA ARG A 139 -2.52 -0.88 -9.84
C ARG A 139 -3.42 0.34 -10.06
N LEU A 140 -2.87 1.38 -10.66
CA LEU A 140 -3.60 2.58 -11.08
C LEU A 140 -4.31 2.35 -12.42
N VAL A 141 -3.80 1.38 -13.19
CA VAL A 141 -4.35 0.99 -14.49
C VAL A 141 -4.54 -0.53 -14.52
N HIS A 142 -5.57 -0.97 -15.22
CA HIS A 142 -5.73 -2.35 -15.65
C HIS A 142 -5.95 -2.39 -17.16
N PHE A 143 -5.76 -3.56 -17.77
CA PHE A 143 -5.98 -3.72 -19.21
C PHE A 143 -7.23 -4.54 -19.44
N LEU A 144 -8.14 -4.04 -20.27
CA LEU A 144 -9.34 -4.76 -20.67
C LEU A 144 -9.15 -5.32 -22.08
N ASP A 145 -9.49 -6.59 -22.29
CA ASP A 145 -9.65 -7.15 -23.63
C ASP A 145 -10.99 -6.74 -24.26
N ASP A 146 -11.23 -7.16 -25.50
CA ASP A 146 -12.46 -6.83 -26.23
C ASP A 146 -13.73 -7.40 -25.58
N ASP A 147 -13.58 -8.44 -24.76
CA ASP A 147 -14.66 -9.06 -23.97
C ASP A 147 -14.88 -8.34 -22.62
N GLY A 148 -14.04 -7.34 -22.30
CA GLY A 148 -14.11 -6.57 -21.05
C GLY A 148 -13.46 -7.25 -19.85
N ASN A 149 -12.72 -8.34 -20.05
CA ASN A 149 -12.02 -9.02 -18.95
C ASN A 149 -10.75 -8.24 -18.57
N SER A 150 -10.51 -8.16 -17.26
CA SER A 150 -9.36 -7.43 -16.70
C SER A 150 -8.12 -8.30 -16.62
N HIS A 151 -7.01 -7.78 -17.14
CA HIS A 151 -5.70 -8.41 -17.15
C HIS A 151 -4.64 -7.52 -16.50
N PRO A 152 -3.62 -8.11 -15.86
CA PRO A 152 -2.53 -7.37 -15.21
C PRO A 152 -1.53 -6.78 -16.21
N ASP A 153 -1.48 -7.29 -17.44
CA ASP A 153 -0.61 -6.84 -18.52
C ASP A 153 -1.40 -6.58 -19.81
N ASP A 154 -0.77 -5.92 -20.76
CA ASP A 154 -1.35 -5.49 -22.03
C ASP A 154 -1.51 -6.62 -23.05
N GLY A 155 -1.02 -7.83 -22.73
CA GLY A 155 -1.03 -8.98 -23.64
C GLY A 155 -0.11 -8.79 -24.84
N ASP A 156 0.86 -7.87 -24.78
CA ASP A 156 1.81 -7.69 -25.86
C ASP A 156 2.69 -8.94 -26.02
N THR A 157 2.61 -9.55 -27.19
CA THR A 157 3.43 -10.70 -27.57
C THR A 157 4.67 -10.28 -28.36
N GLY A 158 4.85 -8.98 -28.60
CA GLY A 158 5.88 -8.43 -29.49
C GLY A 158 5.51 -8.54 -30.98
N VAL A 159 4.32 -9.06 -31.30
CA VAL A 159 3.81 -9.26 -32.66
C VAL A 159 2.47 -8.54 -32.80
N GLY A 160 2.53 -7.24 -33.10
CA GLY A 160 1.34 -6.40 -33.34
C GLY A 160 1.07 -5.37 -32.26
N ARG A 161 -0.08 -4.67 -32.36
CA ARG A 161 -0.53 -3.79 -31.28
C ARG A 161 -1.05 -4.65 -30.12
N PRO A 162 -0.83 -4.22 -28.86
CA PRO A 162 -1.36 -4.94 -27.72
C PRO A 162 -2.88 -5.02 -27.84
N PRO A 163 -3.47 -6.22 -27.70
CA PRO A 163 -4.90 -6.42 -27.91
C PRO A 163 -5.73 -5.74 -26.82
N ARG A 164 -5.12 -5.41 -25.69
CA ARG A 164 -5.82 -4.91 -24.50
C ARG A 164 -5.66 -3.41 -24.35
N ARG A 165 -6.75 -2.75 -23.95
CA ARG A 165 -6.84 -1.31 -23.80
C ARG A 165 -6.64 -0.93 -22.31
N PRO A 166 -5.84 0.10 -21.99
CA PRO A 166 -5.64 0.54 -20.62
C PRO A 166 -6.81 1.37 -20.10
N TYR A 167 -7.27 1.06 -18.88
CA TYR A 167 -8.29 1.81 -18.15
C TYR A 167 -7.82 2.13 -16.73
N LEU A 168 -8.27 3.26 -16.19
CA LEU A 168 -8.06 3.61 -14.79
C LEU A 168 -8.85 2.66 -13.88
N THR A 169 -8.19 2.17 -12.84
CA THR A 169 -8.88 1.54 -11.70
C THR A 169 -9.53 2.62 -10.83
N GLU A 170 -10.36 2.23 -9.87
CA GLU A 170 -10.90 3.17 -8.87
C GLU A 170 -9.80 3.89 -8.10
N LEU A 171 -8.70 3.19 -7.77
CA LEU A 171 -7.51 3.81 -7.17
C LEU A 171 -6.86 4.81 -8.14
N GLY A 172 -6.70 4.44 -9.41
CA GLY A 172 -6.18 5.33 -10.45
C GLY A 172 -7.01 6.60 -10.62
N ARG A 173 -8.34 6.49 -10.56
CA ARG A 173 -9.28 7.63 -10.59
C ARG A 173 -9.10 8.53 -9.37
N SER A 174 -9.03 7.97 -8.16
CA SER A 174 -8.77 8.75 -6.93
C SER A 174 -7.47 9.54 -7.03
N VAL A 175 -6.38 8.87 -7.46
CA VAL A 175 -5.07 9.51 -7.63
C VAL A 175 -5.11 10.60 -8.71
N ALA A 176 -5.82 10.37 -9.82
CA ALA A 176 -5.99 11.37 -10.88
C ALA A 176 -6.76 12.60 -10.39
N THR A 177 -7.85 12.41 -9.63
CA THR A 177 -8.60 13.52 -9.01
C THR A 177 -7.72 14.30 -8.05
N SER A 178 -6.95 13.61 -7.20
CA SER A 178 -5.97 14.22 -6.31
C SER A 178 -4.88 14.99 -7.06
N ALA A 179 -4.48 14.54 -8.26
CA ALA A 179 -3.53 15.26 -9.12
C ALA A 179 -4.10 16.58 -9.63
N THR A 180 -5.37 16.59 -10.03
CA THR A 180 -6.06 17.81 -10.50
C THR A 180 -6.38 18.80 -9.39
N ALA A 181 -6.58 18.32 -8.15
CA ALA A 181 -6.87 19.19 -7.01
C ALA A 181 -5.61 19.90 -6.46
N ASN A 182 -4.42 19.34 -6.71
CA ASN A 182 -3.13 19.85 -6.21
C ASN A 182 -2.24 20.49 -7.29
N GLY A 183 -2.72 20.60 -8.53
CA GLY A 183 -1.98 21.19 -9.67
C GLY A 183 -2.37 22.63 -9.92
#